data_AF-A0A538GCV1-F1
#
_entry.id   AF-A0A538GCV1-F1
#
_cell.length_a   1.000
_cell.length_b   1.000
_cell.length_c   1.000
_cell.angle_alpha   90.00
_cell.angle_beta   90.00
_cell.angle_gamma   90.00
#
_symmetry.space_group_name_H-M   'P 1'
#
loop_
_entity.id
_entity.type
_entity.pdbx_description
1 polymer ?
#
loop_
_entity_poly.entity_id
_entity_poly.type
_entity_poly.pdbx_seq_one_letter_code
_entity_poly.pdbx_strand_id
1 'polypeptide(L)' 'MDDAEPIASVVSVWPAADWFEREAWDLMGIPIDGHPNLQRLIMDEDWEGHPLRKDYPLGGEPVRFSGQE' A
#
# COMPACT_ATOMS: atom_id res chain seq x y z
N MET A 1 -4.65 16.36 -8.35
CA MET A 1 -3.65 15.32 -8.61
C MET A 1 -4.45 14.05 -8.68
N ASP A 2 -4.56 13.52 -9.89
CA ASP A 2 -5.68 12.73 -10.39
C ASP A 2 -6.06 11.58 -9.46
N ASP A 3 -7.31 11.63 -8.99
CA ASP A 3 -8.01 10.55 -8.31
C ASP A 3 -8.03 9.38 -9.30
N ALA A 4 -7.06 8.46 -9.17
CA ALA A 4 -6.86 7.40 -10.14
C ALA A 4 -8.12 6.55 -10.24
N GLU A 5 -8.60 6.29 -11.46
CA GLU A 5 -9.76 5.44 -11.67
C GLU A 5 -9.51 4.06 -11.03
N PRO A 6 -10.43 3.56 -10.19
CA PRO A 6 -10.27 2.28 -9.53
C PRO A 6 -10.20 1.16 -10.57
N ILE A 7 -9.20 0.29 -10.44
CA ILE A 7 -9.02 -0.86 -11.33
C ILE A 7 -9.76 -2.08 -10.78
N ALA A 8 -10.30 -2.93 -11.66
CA ALA A 8 -10.98 -4.15 -11.24
C ALA A 8 -9.97 -5.21 -10.74
N SER A 9 -10.27 -5.84 -9.61
CA SER A 9 -9.48 -6.95 -9.06
C SER A 9 -9.49 -8.16 -10.01
N VAL A 10 -8.33 -8.79 -10.17
CA VAL A 10 -8.16 -10.02 -10.95
C VAL A 10 -8.03 -11.26 -10.06
N VAL A 11 -8.22 -11.13 -8.74
CA VAL A 11 -8.20 -12.24 -7.77
C VAL A 11 -9.16 -13.37 -8.14
N SER A 12 -10.32 -13.02 -8.72
CA SER A 12 -11.31 -14.00 -9.20
C SER A 12 -10.79 -14.93 -10.29
N VAL A 13 -9.81 -14.48 -11.08
CA VAL A 13 -9.16 -15.25 -12.15
C VAL A 13 -7.87 -15.89 -11.64
N TRP A 14 -7.07 -15.12 -10.89
CA TRP A 14 -5.80 -15.56 -10.31
C TRP A 14 -5.80 -15.34 -8.79
N PRO A 15 -6.05 -16.39 -7.99
CA PRO A 15 -6.04 -16.28 -6.53
C PRO A 15 -4.71 -15.79 -5.95
N ALA A 16 -3.60 -16.03 -6.66
CA ALA A 16 -2.28 -15.54 -6.26
C ALA A 16 -2.13 -14.00 -6.36
N ALA A 17 -3.03 -13.32 -7.08
CA ALA A 17 -3.00 -11.86 -7.23
C ALA A 17 -3.39 -11.11 -5.95
N ASP A 18 -4.00 -11.77 -4.95
CA ASP A 18 -4.46 -11.14 -3.69
C ASP A 18 -3.34 -10.34 -3.01
N TRP A 19 -2.16 -10.94 -2.89
CA TRP A 19 -1.01 -10.30 -2.23
C TRP A 19 -0.45 -9.13 -3.04
N PHE A 20 -0.38 -9.27 -4.37
CA PHE A 20 0.18 -8.25 -5.26
C PHE A 20 -0.75 -7.03 -5.37
N GLU A 21 -2.06 -7.26 -5.40
CA GLU A 21 -3.06 -6.18 -5.40
C GLU A 21 -3.00 -5.39 -4.09
N ARG A 22 -2.85 -6.09 -2.95
CA ARG A 22 -2.65 -5.44 -1.64
C ARG A 22 -1.33 -4.68 -1.55
N GLU A 23 -0.23 -5.24 -2.05
CA GLU A 23 1.08 -4.57 -2.10
C GLU A 23 1.03 -3.29 -2.95
N ALA A 24 0.40 -3.37 -4.14
CA ALA A 24 0.25 -2.22 -5.02
C ALA A 24 -0.58 -1.10 -4.37
N TRP A 25 -1.66 -1.46 -3.66
CA TRP A 25 -2.44 -0.49 -2.89
C TRP A 25 -1.62 0.10 -1.72
N ASP A 26 -0.93 -0.72 -0.94
CA ASP A 26 -0.18 -0.27 0.25
C ASP A 26 1.01 0.65 -0.10
N LEU A 27 1.78 0.28 -1.13
CA LEU A 27 3.03 0.98 -1.46
C LEU A 27 2.86 2.09 -2.50
N MET A 28 1.91 1.96 -3.43
CA MET A 28 1.70 2.91 -4.53
C MET A 28 0.38 3.68 -4.41
N GLY A 29 -0.56 3.22 -3.58
CA GLY A 29 -1.87 3.86 -3.42
C GLY A 29 -2.75 3.73 -4.64
N ILE A 30 -2.71 2.57 -5.32
CA ILE A 30 -3.56 2.28 -6.48
C ILE A 30 -4.91 1.74 -5.96
N PRO A 31 -6.04 2.41 -6.21
CA PRO A 31 -7.35 1.94 -5.79
C PRO A 31 -7.81 0.71 -6.60
N ILE A 32 -8.26 -0.34 -5.91
CA ILE A 32 -8.71 -1.59 -6.52
C ILE A 32 -10.14 -1.90 -6.08
N ASP A 33 -11.04 -2.08 -7.05
CA ASP A 33 -12.44 -2.42 -6.84
C ASP A 33 -12.68 -3.94 -6.91
N GLY A 34 -13.50 -4.46 -6.00
CA GLY A 34 -13.87 -5.88 -5.96
C GLY A 34 -12.87 -6.81 -5.29
N HIS A 35 -11.80 -6.28 -4.67
CA HIS A 35 -10.85 -7.09 -3.89
C HIS A 35 -11.47 -7.54 -2.55
N PRO A 36 -11.41 -8.83 -2.17
CA PRO A 36 -12.10 -9.34 -0.98
C PRO A 36 -11.54 -8.81 0.35
N ASN A 37 -10.25 -8.45 0.39
CA ASN A 37 -9.59 -7.98 1.62
C ASN A 37 -8.48 -6.96 1.33
N LEU A 38 -8.84 -5.76 0.89
CA LEU A 38 -7.86 -4.70 0.62
C LEU A 38 -7.48 -4.01 1.94
N GLN A 39 -6.34 -4.40 2.50
CA GLN A 39 -5.76 -3.83 3.73
C GLN A 39 -4.25 -3.72 3.60
N ARG A 40 -3.62 -2.90 4.45
CA ARG A 40 -2.16 -2.73 4.48
C ARG A 40 -1.49 -4.08 4.69
N LEU A 41 -0.34 -4.27 4.04
CA LEU A 41 0.36 -5.55 4.03
C LEU A 41 1.79 -5.43 4.55
N ILE A 42 2.53 -4.43 4.07
CA ILE A 42 3.95 -4.25 4.37
C ILE A 42 4.14 -3.14 5.39
N MET A 43 3.39 -2.05 5.24
CA MET A 43 3.43 -0.92 6.16
C MET A 43 2.60 -1.19 7.41
N ASP A 44 2.99 -0.56 8.52
CA ASP A 44 2.20 -0.53 9.75
C ASP A 44 0.78 -0.01 9.49
N GLU A 45 -0.18 -0.48 10.29
CA GLU A 45 -1.60 -0.13 10.15
C GLU A 45 -1.86 1.40 10.27
N ASP A 46 -1.01 2.09 11.02
CA ASP A 46 -1.06 3.54 11.29
C ASP A 46 -0.25 4.37 10.28
N TRP A 47 0.38 3.74 9.28
CA TRP A 47 1.20 4.47 8.32
C TRP A 47 0.34 5.42 7.46
N GLU A 48 0.81 6.65 7.25
CA GLU A 48 0.16 7.62 6.37
C GLU A 48 0.95 7.78 5.07
N GLY A 49 0.30 7.51 3.94
CA GLY A 49 0.90 7.62 2.61
C GLY A 49 1.42 6.32 2.01
N HIS A 50 2.12 6.46 0.88
CA HIS A 50 2.51 5.39 -0.03
C HIS A 50 3.97 5.57 -0.47
N PRO A 51 4.92 4.83 0.13
CA PRO A 51 6.36 5.15 0.06
C PRO A 51 6.99 5.00 -1.32
N LEU A 52 6.39 4.22 -2.23
CA LEU A 52 6.93 4.06 -3.60
C LEU A 52 6.42 5.14 -4.57
N ARG A 53 5.58 6.08 -4.12
CA ARG A 53 5.20 7.25 -4.92
C ARG A 53 6.40 8.17 -5.10
N LYS A 54 6.58 8.68 -6.32
CA LYS A 54 7.70 9.59 -6.66
C LYS A 54 7.63 10.93 -5.93
N ASP A 55 6.43 11.34 -5.53
CA ASP A 55 6.14 12.51 -4.71
C ASP A 55 6.34 12.27 -3.21
N TYR A 56 6.54 11.02 -2.78
CA TYR A 56 6.77 10.70 -1.38
C TYR A 56 8.14 11.22 -0.92
N PRO A 57 8.21 12.02 0.16
CA PRO A 57 9.47 12.56 0.63
C PRO A 57 10.38 11.42 1.09
N LEU A 58 11.58 11.31 0.49
CA LEU A 58 12.60 10.33 0.88
C LEU A 58 13.25 10.61 2.26
N GLY A 59 12.64 11.49 3.06
CA GLY A 59 13.05 11.75 4.43
C GLY A 59 12.66 10.55 5.28
N GLY A 60 13.65 9.72 5.62
CA GLY A 60 13.43 8.56 6.48
C GLY A 60 12.75 8.96 7.78
N GLU A 61 11.72 8.23 8.19
CA GLU A 61 11.15 8.40 9.52
C GLU A 61 12.17 8.01 10.59
N PRO A 62 12.24 8.75 11.71
CA PRO A 62 13.10 8.39 12.81
C PRO A 62 12.68 7.02 13.37
N VAL A 63 13.65 6.14 13.58
CA VAL A 63 13.44 4.82 14.18
C VAL A 63 12.78 5.01 15.55
N ARG A 64 11.55 4.49 15.70
CA ARG A 64 10.73 4.66 16.93
C ARG A 64 11.36 4.06 18.20
N PHE A 65 12.34 3.17 18.05
CA PHE A 65 13.11 2.61 19.16
C PHE A 65 14.61 2.86 18.99
N SER A 66 15.08 4.05 19.36
CA SER A 66 16.45 4.20 19.85
C SER A 66 16.45 3.67 21.29
N GLY A 67 17.23 2.63 21.58
CA GLY A 67 17.28 2.02 22.91
C GLY A 67 17.37 3.07 24.01
N GLN A 68 16.42 3.07 24.95
CA GLN A 68 16.63 3.68 26.25
C GLN A 68 17.71 2.84 26.93
N GLU A 69 18.86 3.44 27.20
CA GLU A 69 19.76 2.99 28.27
C GLU A 69 19.03 3.02 29.62
#